data_AF-A0A842SYA0-F1
#
_entry.id   AF-A0A842SYA0-F1
#
_cell.length_a   1.000
_cell.length_b   1.000
_cell.length_c   1.000
_cell.angle_alpha   90.00
_cell.angle_beta   90.00
_cell.angle_gamma   90.00
#
_symmetry.space_group_name_H-M   'P 1'
#
loop_
_entity.id
_entity.type
_entity.pdbx_description
1 polymer ?
#
loop_
_entity_poly.entity_id
_entity_poly.type
_entity_poly.pdbx_seq_one_letter_code
_entity_poly.pdbx_strand_id
1 'polypeptide(L)'
;MNDFLSHVKGVLYRNLVWAYRSPFRLADVFIWPLVMLFTLTFFLSTIGGDQQLLGLLVLSVICWRAIFFVTFETTAAFIEEHWDRSLPNLLVSPISTLELALGGAITGMAKSVAVAFLCLGVGLFFYGYNLMDTATFAIAFMAMLVAGFSLGFMLFGLACYFEKRNIFTLSFLLPELVGLLSGPYYMVEEVFPDWAAAVLNTFPTTHAFNAVKSIFGLGHADYLLLALTSLVWVAIALAVNRLFYNLGRMKGTLTKVG
;
A
#
# COMPACT_ATOMS: atom_id res chain seq x y z
N MET A 1 -28.25 -0.15 -3.39
CA MET A 1 -27.17 0.53 -2.64
C MET A 1 -26.83 -0.19 -1.33
N ASN A 2 -27.80 -0.80 -0.63
CA ASN A 2 -27.55 -1.62 0.56
C ASN A 2 -26.74 -2.90 0.28
N ASP A 3 -26.91 -3.54 -0.88
CA ASP A 3 -26.23 -4.80 -1.20
C ASP A 3 -24.73 -4.62 -1.49
N PHE A 4 -24.34 -3.53 -2.12
CA PHE A 4 -22.91 -3.20 -2.36
C PHE A 4 -22.15 -3.06 -1.04
N LEU A 5 -22.70 -2.29 -0.09
CA LEU A 5 -22.07 -2.10 1.21
C LEU A 5 -22.07 -3.37 2.06
N SER A 6 -23.10 -4.22 1.94
CA SER A 6 -23.15 -5.49 2.68
C SER A 6 -22.10 -6.48 2.16
N HIS A 7 -21.89 -6.56 0.84
CA HIS A 7 -20.84 -7.40 0.24
C HIS A 7 -19.45 -6.97 0.68
N VAL A 8 -19.13 -5.67 0.59
CA VAL A 8 -17.83 -5.13 1.02
C VAL A 8 -17.59 -5.40 2.51
N LYS A 9 -18.61 -5.21 3.35
CA LYS A 9 -18.54 -5.53 4.79
C LYS A 9 -18.32 -7.03 5.03
N GLY A 10 -18.95 -7.90 4.25
CA GLY A 10 -18.77 -9.35 4.35
C GLY A 10 -17.33 -9.79 4.07
N VAL A 11 -16.74 -9.27 2.99
CA VAL A 11 -15.33 -9.52 2.64
C VAL A 11 -14.41 -8.99 3.75
N LEU A 12 -14.63 -7.75 4.20
CA LEU A 12 -13.87 -7.15 5.30
C LEU A 12 -13.92 -7.99 6.57
N TYR A 13 -15.13 -8.38 6.99
CA TYR A 13 -15.33 -9.19 8.20
C TYR A 13 -14.58 -10.53 8.10
N ARG A 14 -14.68 -11.21 6.95
CA ARG A 14 -13.95 -12.46 6.72
C ARG A 14 -12.45 -12.27 6.89
N ASN A 15 -11.88 -11.27 6.21
CA ASN A 15 -10.44 -11.04 6.19
C ASN A 15 -9.92 -10.63 7.59
N LEU A 16 -10.65 -9.81 8.33
CA LEU A 16 -10.29 -9.41 9.69
C LEU A 16 -10.40 -10.57 10.69
N VAL A 17 -11.44 -11.40 10.60
CA VAL A 17 -11.59 -12.57 11.46
C VAL A 17 -10.49 -13.60 11.18
N TRP A 18 -10.14 -13.80 9.92
CA TRP A 18 -9.04 -14.68 9.53
C TRP A 18 -7.69 -14.18 10.05
N ALA A 19 -7.42 -12.87 9.94
CA ALA A 19 -6.24 -12.27 10.53
C ALA A 19 -6.22 -12.46 12.06
N TYR A 20 -7.32 -12.19 12.74
CA TYR A 20 -7.41 -12.28 14.20
C TYR A 20 -7.26 -13.71 14.73
N ARG A 21 -7.81 -14.71 14.04
CA ARG A 21 -7.75 -16.11 14.46
C ARG A 21 -6.37 -16.76 14.27
N SER A 22 -5.49 -16.14 13.50
CA SER A 22 -4.13 -16.64 13.29
C SER A 22 -3.12 -15.72 13.99
N PRO A 23 -2.62 -16.08 15.19
CA PRO A 23 -1.65 -15.25 15.90
C PRO A 23 -0.37 -15.02 15.08
N PHE A 24 -0.01 -15.97 14.22
CA PHE A 24 1.13 -15.84 13.32
C PHE A 24 0.91 -14.76 12.25
N ARG A 25 -0.30 -14.63 11.68
CA ARG A 25 -0.60 -13.56 10.70
C ARG A 25 -0.63 -12.19 11.36
N LEU A 26 -1.17 -12.08 12.58
CA LEU A 26 -1.11 -10.83 13.34
C LEU A 26 0.32 -10.44 13.65
N ALA A 27 1.13 -11.39 14.10
CA ALA A 27 2.55 -11.17 14.36
C ALA A 27 3.27 -10.69 13.10
N ASP A 28 3.04 -11.32 11.95
CA ASP A 28 3.63 -10.93 10.67
C ASP A 28 3.31 -9.47 10.29
N VAL A 29 2.04 -9.03 10.50
CA VAL A 29 1.63 -7.63 10.22
C VAL A 29 2.41 -6.61 11.06
N PHE A 30 2.74 -6.91 12.32
CA PHE A 30 3.38 -5.95 13.22
C PHE A 30 4.90 -6.10 13.32
N ILE A 31 5.43 -7.31 13.18
CA ILE A 31 6.85 -7.59 13.33
C ILE A 31 7.65 -6.91 12.24
N TRP A 32 7.26 -7.02 10.96
CA TRP A 32 8.02 -6.41 9.87
C TRP A 32 8.16 -4.88 9.99
N PRO A 33 7.08 -4.11 10.24
CA PRO A 33 7.20 -2.68 10.54
C PRO A 33 8.13 -2.37 11.71
N LEU A 34 8.06 -3.14 12.80
CA LEU A 34 8.91 -2.93 13.97
C LEU A 34 10.37 -3.25 13.67
N VAL A 35 10.65 -4.34 12.96
CA VAL A 35 12.01 -4.70 12.54
C VAL A 35 12.60 -3.59 11.68
N MET A 36 11.84 -3.08 10.71
CA MET A 36 12.26 -1.97 9.86
C MET A 36 12.53 -0.70 10.69
N LEU A 37 11.60 -0.35 11.58
CA LEU A 37 11.72 0.82 12.46
C LEU A 37 12.95 0.72 13.36
N PHE A 38 13.10 -0.37 14.12
CA PHE A 38 14.20 -0.56 15.06
C PHE A 38 15.55 -0.64 14.37
N THR A 39 15.63 -1.29 13.21
CA THR A 39 16.89 -1.35 12.43
C THR A 39 17.36 0.06 12.08
N LEU A 40 16.45 0.91 11.61
CA LEU A 40 16.77 2.28 11.22
C LEU A 40 17.06 3.18 12.42
N THR A 41 16.31 3.08 13.51
CA THR A 41 16.54 3.90 14.71
C THR A 41 17.79 3.50 15.47
N PHE A 42 18.11 2.20 15.54
CA PHE A 42 19.38 1.74 16.11
C PHE A 42 20.55 2.21 15.27
N PHE A 43 20.47 2.11 13.94
CA PHE A 43 21.50 2.66 13.07
C PHE A 43 21.64 4.18 13.25
N LEU A 44 20.53 4.93 13.36
CA LEU A 44 20.59 6.37 13.60
C LEU A 44 21.30 6.72 14.92
N SER A 45 21.10 5.91 15.97
CA SER A 45 21.75 6.12 17.27
C SER A 45 23.26 5.92 17.25
N THR A 46 23.80 5.09 16.35
CA THR A 46 25.25 4.87 16.24
C THR A 46 25.97 6.00 15.53
N ILE A 47 25.29 6.68 14.61
CA ILE A 47 25.84 7.82 13.84
C ILE A 47 25.55 9.18 14.48
N GLY A 48 24.88 9.22 15.64
CA GLY A 48 24.57 10.45 16.38
C GLY A 48 23.48 11.31 15.73
N GLY A 49 22.47 10.69 15.13
CA GLY A 49 21.39 11.41 14.45
C GLY A 49 20.47 12.20 15.38
N ASP A 50 19.91 13.29 14.86
CA ASP A 50 19.01 14.19 15.58
C ASP A 50 17.55 13.70 15.61
N GLN A 51 16.75 14.26 16.52
CA GLN A 51 15.32 13.95 16.70
C GLN A 51 14.51 14.21 15.43
N GLN A 52 14.93 15.17 14.60
CA GLN A 52 14.34 15.46 13.30
C GLN A 52 14.48 14.27 12.32
N LEU A 53 15.66 13.66 12.23
CA LEU A 53 15.89 12.47 11.40
C LEU A 53 15.11 11.28 11.93
N LEU A 54 15.01 11.15 13.25
CA LEU A 54 14.22 10.09 13.87
C LEU A 54 12.74 10.21 13.49
N GLY A 55 12.18 11.41 13.59
CA GLY A 55 10.80 11.68 13.17
C GLY A 55 10.58 11.33 11.69
N LEU A 56 11.51 11.71 10.82
CA LEU A 56 11.48 11.36 9.40
C LEU A 56 11.44 9.84 9.20
N LEU A 57 12.32 9.09 9.89
CA LEU A 57 12.35 7.63 9.80
C LEU A 57 11.02 7.00 10.23
N VAL A 58 10.45 7.44 11.36
CA VAL A 58 9.16 6.94 11.87
C VAL A 58 8.05 7.17 10.84
N LEU A 59 7.88 8.39 10.34
CA LEU A 59 6.79 8.72 9.41
C LEU A 59 6.98 8.04 8.05
N SER A 60 8.21 7.98 7.54
CA SER A 60 8.52 7.32 6.28
C SER A 60 8.28 5.81 6.35
N VAL A 61 8.63 5.15 7.46
CA VAL A 61 8.28 3.73 7.68
C VAL A 61 6.77 3.53 7.65
N ILE A 62 6.00 4.39 8.32
CA ILE A 62 4.53 4.29 8.34
C ILE A 62 3.96 4.42 6.91
N CYS A 63 4.39 5.43 6.16
CA CYS A 63 3.94 5.65 4.79
C CYS A 63 4.31 4.48 3.86
N TRP A 64 5.52 3.92 4.01
CA TRP A 64 5.95 2.76 3.23
C TRP A 64 5.11 1.52 3.56
N ARG A 65 4.84 1.26 4.85
CA ARG A 65 3.97 0.14 5.23
C ARG A 65 2.53 0.34 4.75
N ALA A 66 2.05 1.57 4.66
CA ALA A 66 0.70 1.88 4.18
C ALA A 66 0.49 1.44 2.71
N ILE A 67 1.40 1.82 1.81
CA ILE A 67 1.32 1.38 0.41
C ILE A 67 1.44 -0.13 0.29
N PHE A 68 2.31 -0.76 1.09
CA PHE A 68 2.47 -2.21 1.11
C PHE A 68 1.18 -2.94 1.46
N PHE A 69 0.58 -2.64 2.62
CA PHE A 69 -0.58 -3.39 3.09
C PHE A 69 -1.79 -3.20 2.18
N VAL A 70 -2.04 -1.98 1.69
CA VAL A 70 -3.17 -1.77 0.78
C VAL A 70 -2.95 -2.51 -0.55
N THR A 71 -1.75 -2.46 -1.13
CA THR A 71 -1.44 -3.16 -2.38
C THR A 71 -1.59 -4.67 -2.23
N PHE A 72 -0.98 -5.23 -1.18
CA PHE A 72 -0.95 -6.65 -0.93
C PHE A 72 -2.36 -7.21 -0.69
N GLU A 73 -3.12 -6.61 0.24
CA GLU A 73 -4.45 -7.11 0.62
C GLU A 73 -5.49 -6.95 -0.50
N THR A 74 -5.41 -5.87 -1.28
CA THR A 74 -6.27 -5.67 -2.45
C THR A 74 -6.05 -6.79 -3.47
N THR A 75 -4.80 -7.17 -3.71
CA THR A 75 -4.46 -8.24 -4.67
C THR A 75 -4.77 -9.62 -4.09
N ALA A 76 -4.47 -9.83 -2.81
CA ALA A 76 -4.70 -11.09 -2.10
C ALA A 76 -6.18 -11.49 -2.09
N ALA A 77 -7.10 -10.52 -2.00
CA ALA A 77 -8.53 -10.79 -2.04
C ALA A 77 -8.98 -11.62 -3.26
N PHE A 78 -8.30 -11.50 -4.41
CA PHE A 78 -8.56 -12.33 -5.59
C PHE A 78 -7.76 -13.63 -5.61
N ILE A 79 -6.50 -13.57 -5.17
CA ILE A 79 -5.58 -14.72 -5.22
C ILE A 79 -5.99 -15.79 -4.19
N GLU A 80 -6.47 -15.39 -3.02
CA GLU A 80 -6.99 -16.32 -2.02
C GLU A 80 -8.20 -17.10 -2.55
N GLU A 81 -9.12 -16.45 -3.26
CA GLU A 81 -10.25 -17.12 -3.92
C GLU A 81 -9.80 -18.13 -4.99
N HIS A 82 -8.64 -17.90 -5.61
CA HIS A 82 -8.04 -18.83 -6.56
C HIS A 82 -7.50 -20.07 -5.84
N TRP A 83 -6.79 -19.88 -4.74
CA TRP A 83 -6.22 -20.97 -3.94
C TRP A 83 -7.27 -21.80 -3.22
N ASP A 84 -8.33 -21.16 -2.73
CA ASP A 84 -9.46 -21.82 -2.07
C ASP A 84 -10.39 -22.55 -3.07
N ARG A 85 -10.09 -22.48 -4.37
CA ARG A 85 -10.90 -23.04 -5.47
C ARG A 85 -12.34 -22.52 -5.48
N SER A 86 -12.58 -21.39 -4.83
CA SER A 86 -13.88 -20.72 -4.73
C SER A 86 -14.11 -19.72 -5.86
N LEU A 87 -13.12 -19.49 -6.73
CA LEU A 87 -13.24 -18.58 -7.88
C LEU A 87 -14.49 -18.82 -8.75
N PRO A 88 -14.88 -20.06 -9.09
CA PRO A 88 -16.12 -20.30 -9.83
C PRO A 88 -17.37 -19.85 -9.06
N ASN A 89 -17.39 -20.06 -7.74
CA ASN A 89 -18.50 -19.61 -6.88
C ASN A 89 -18.57 -18.08 -6.83
N LEU A 90 -17.41 -17.41 -6.76
CA LEU A 90 -17.32 -15.96 -6.82
C LEU A 90 -17.86 -15.42 -8.15
N LEU A 91 -17.50 -16.03 -9.28
CA LEU A 91 -17.94 -15.60 -10.62
C LEU A 91 -19.45 -15.78 -10.87
N VAL A 92 -20.09 -16.70 -10.15
CA VAL A 92 -21.56 -16.90 -10.20
C VAL A 92 -22.28 -16.06 -9.14
N SER A 93 -21.56 -15.56 -8.13
CA SER A 93 -22.11 -14.67 -7.10
C SER A 93 -22.37 -13.26 -7.67
N PRO A 94 -23.31 -12.49 -7.09
CA PRO A 94 -23.58 -11.11 -7.49
C PRO A 94 -22.48 -10.11 -7.04
N ILE A 95 -21.32 -10.59 -6.60
CA ILE A 95 -20.22 -9.75 -6.11
C ILE A 95 -19.37 -9.26 -7.28
N SER A 96 -19.20 -7.95 -7.39
CA SER A 96 -18.34 -7.37 -8.42
C SER A 96 -16.84 -7.49 -8.06
N THR A 97 -15.97 -7.53 -9.06
CA THR A 97 -14.51 -7.52 -8.84
C THR A 97 -14.06 -6.27 -8.07
N LEU A 98 -14.76 -5.15 -8.25
CA LEU A 98 -14.52 -3.90 -7.53
C LEU A 98 -14.92 -4.01 -6.05
N GLU A 99 -16.04 -4.67 -5.73
CA GLU A 99 -16.43 -4.94 -4.33
C GLU A 99 -15.40 -5.80 -3.61
N LEU A 100 -14.90 -6.84 -4.29
CA LEU A 100 -13.86 -7.71 -3.75
C LEU A 100 -12.55 -6.93 -3.51
N ALA A 101 -12.12 -6.15 -4.50
CA ALA A 101 -10.93 -5.32 -4.37
C ALA A 101 -11.07 -4.27 -3.25
N LEU A 102 -12.22 -3.61 -3.12
CA LEU A 102 -12.48 -2.66 -2.03
C LEU A 102 -12.48 -3.34 -0.66
N GLY A 103 -13.02 -4.55 -0.54
CA GLY A 103 -12.97 -5.32 0.71
C GLY A 103 -11.53 -5.62 1.15
N GLY A 104 -10.67 -6.02 0.20
CA GLY A 104 -9.24 -6.19 0.42
C GLY A 104 -8.54 -4.86 0.76
N ALA A 105 -8.84 -3.80 0.02
CA ALA A 105 -8.26 -2.48 0.24
C ALA A 105 -8.56 -1.92 1.63
N ILE A 106 -9.82 -2.02 2.09
CA ILE A 106 -10.23 -1.56 3.42
C ILE A 106 -9.53 -2.39 4.51
N THR A 107 -9.33 -3.69 4.28
CA THR A 107 -8.54 -4.55 5.18
C THR A 107 -7.10 -4.04 5.28
N GLY A 108 -6.47 -3.74 4.13
CA GLY A 108 -5.13 -3.15 4.07
C GLY A 108 -5.05 -1.78 4.73
N MET A 109 -6.05 -0.93 4.55
CA MET A 109 -6.15 0.38 5.22
C MET A 109 -6.24 0.23 6.73
N ALA A 110 -7.07 -0.70 7.23
CA ALA A 110 -7.19 -0.98 8.66
C ALA A 110 -5.86 -1.46 9.26
N LYS A 111 -5.14 -2.37 8.58
CA LYS A 111 -3.80 -2.82 8.97
C LYS A 111 -2.80 -1.67 8.98
N SER A 112 -2.84 -0.82 7.95
CA SER A 112 -1.96 0.36 7.83
C SER A 112 -2.16 1.35 8.97
N VAL A 113 -3.41 1.62 9.35
CA VAL A 113 -3.75 2.50 10.48
C VAL A 113 -3.28 1.89 11.80
N ALA A 114 -3.48 0.60 12.01
CA ALA A 114 -2.99 -0.08 13.21
C ALA A 114 -1.45 0.00 13.32
N VAL A 115 -0.73 -0.20 12.21
CA VAL A 115 0.72 -0.06 12.15
C VAL A 115 1.16 1.39 12.35
N ALA A 116 0.42 2.38 11.82
CA ALA A 116 0.70 3.79 12.07
C ALA A 116 0.65 4.14 13.56
N PHE A 117 -0.41 3.72 14.26
CA PHE A 117 -0.53 3.93 15.70
C PHE A 117 0.57 3.21 16.48
N LEU A 118 0.93 1.99 16.09
CA LEU A 118 2.02 1.24 16.71
C LEU A 118 3.35 1.98 16.56
N CYS A 119 3.73 2.38 15.35
CA CYS A 119 4.99 3.07 15.09
C CYS A 119 5.05 4.45 15.75
N LEU A 120 3.95 5.22 15.76
CA LEU A 120 3.86 6.48 16.49
C LEU A 120 3.97 6.28 18.00
N GLY A 121 3.33 5.24 18.54
CA GLY A 121 3.42 4.89 19.96
C GLY A 121 4.84 4.50 20.37
N VAL A 122 5.53 3.71 19.53
CA VAL A 122 6.96 3.38 19.73
C VAL A 122 7.82 4.63 19.63
N GLY A 123 7.58 5.49 18.62
CA GLY A 123 8.26 6.77 18.47
C GLY A 123 8.13 7.67 19.71
N LEU A 124 6.92 7.77 20.25
CA LEU A 124 6.65 8.57 21.44
C LEU A 124 7.28 7.96 22.70
N PHE A 125 7.09 6.65 22.94
CA PHE A 125 7.51 6.01 24.19
C PHE A 125 9.02 5.82 24.30
N PHE A 126 9.67 5.38 23.22
CA PHE A 126 11.11 5.08 23.23
C PHE A 126 11.97 6.30 22.89
N TYR A 127 11.45 7.24 22.10
CA TYR A 127 12.24 8.34 21.54
C TYR A 127 11.69 9.73 21.83
N GLY A 128 10.57 9.84 22.56
CA GLY A 128 9.95 11.12 22.89
C GLY A 128 9.47 11.90 21.66
N TYR A 129 9.31 11.24 20.51
CA TYR A 129 8.88 11.89 19.28
C TYR A 129 7.38 12.18 19.31
N ASN A 130 7.01 13.43 19.00
CA ASN A 130 5.63 13.85 18.84
C ASN A 130 5.42 14.38 17.41
N LEU A 131 4.28 14.06 16.82
CA LEU A 131 3.94 14.46 15.47
C LEU A 131 3.64 15.97 15.44
N MET A 132 4.51 16.74 14.79
CA MET A 132 4.41 18.20 14.74
C MET A 132 3.34 18.70 13.76
N ASP A 133 3.27 18.11 12.55
CA ASP A 133 2.31 18.48 11.50
C ASP A 133 1.44 17.30 11.09
N THR A 134 0.34 17.13 11.82
CA THR A 134 -0.63 16.07 11.59
C THR A 134 -1.37 16.23 10.26
N ALA A 135 -1.59 17.47 9.79
CA ALA A 135 -2.38 17.71 8.59
C ALA A 135 -1.60 17.26 7.34
N THR A 136 -0.35 17.69 7.21
CA THR A 136 0.53 17.29 6.11
C THR A 136 0.77 15.78 6.12
N PHE A 137 1.01 15.19 7.29
CA PHE A 137 1.17 13.76 7.41
C PHE A 137 -0.10 12.99 7.01
N ALA A 138 -1.28 13.44 7.43
CA ALA A 138 -2.55 12.79 7.06
C ALA A 138 -2.79 12.83 5.55
N ILE A 139 -2.48 13.95 4.88
CA ILE A 139 -2.59 14.06 3.42
C ILE A 139 -1.62 13.09 2.72
N ALA A 140 -0.36 13.07 3.14
CA ALA A 140 0.64 12.14 2.61
C ALA A 140 0.24 10.67 2.83
N PHE A 141 -0.24 10.33 4.02
CA PHE A 141 -0.71 9.01 4.37
C PHE A 141 -1.92 8.59 3.51
N MET A 142 -2.90 9.47 3.33
CA MET A 142 -4.04 9.21 2.43
C MET A 142 -3.60 8.98 0.98
N ALA A 143 -2.63 9.76 0.48
CA ALA A 143 -2.08 9.55 -0.85
C ALA A 143 -1.38 8.18 -0.97
N MET A 144 -0.66 7.72 0.06
CA MET A 144 -0.08 6.38 0.09
C MET A 144 -1.15 5.28 0.05
N LEU A 145 -2.27 5.45 0.76
CA LEU A 145 -3.39 4.49 0.71
C LEU A 145 -4.02 4.44 -0.69
N VAL A 146 -4.21 5.60 -1.33
CA VAL A 146 -4.74 5.69 -2.71
C VAL A 146 -3.77 5.08 -3.72
N ALA A 147 -2.46 5.36 -3.58
CA ALA A 147 -1.43 4.77 -4.42
C ALA A 147 -1.38 3.25 -4.27
N GLY A 148 -1.44 2.74 -3.03
CA GLY A 148 -1.49 1.31 -2.75
C GLY A 148 -2.74 0.63 -3.29
N PHE A 149 -3.91 1.28 -3.18
CA PHE A 149 -5.13 0.77 -3.81
C PHE A 149 -5.00 0.71 -5.33
N SER A 150 -4.42 1.76 -5.94
CA SER A 150 -4.23 1.83 -7.38
C SER A 150 -3.32 0.70 -7.88
N LEU A 151 -2.17 0.49 -7.24
CA LEU A 151 -1.27 -0.62 -7.58
C LEU A 151 -1.91 -1.98 -7.33
N GLY A 152 -2.57 -2.16 -6.18
CA GLY A 152 -3.24 -3.41 -5.85
C GLY A 152 -4.35 -3.74 -6.86
N PHE A 153 -5.10 -2.74 -7.31
CA PHE A 153 -6.15 -2.91 -8.29
C PHE A 153 -5.62 -3.18 -9.71
N MET A 154 -4.48 -2.59 -10.09
CA MET A 154 -3.75 -2.96 -11.31
C MET A 154 -3.33 -4.42 -11.28
N LEU A 155 -2.71 -4.86 -10.18
CA LEU A 155 -2.25 -6.24 -9.99
C LEU A 155 -3.42 -7.23 -9.96
N PHE A 156 -4.52 -6.89 -9.30
CA PHE A 156 -5.76 -7.66 -9.37
C PHE A 156 -6.18 -7.90 -10.82
N GLY A 157 -6.20 -6.84 -11.64
CA GLY A 157 -6.52 -6.93 -13.06
C GLY A 157 -5.59 -7.87 -13.83
N LEU A 158 -4.29 -7.73 -13.60
CA LEU A 158 -3.28 -8.62 -14.17
C LEU A 158 -3.51 -10.09 -13.77
N ALA A 159 -3.92 -10.36 -12.52
CA ALA A 159 -4.24 -11.71 -12.04
C ALA A 159 -5.42 -12.37 -12.79
N CYS A 160 -6.33 -11.57 -13.36
CA CYS A 160 -7.41 -12.10 -14.20
C CYS A 160 -6.90 -12.74 -15.49
N TYR A 161 -5.75 -12.28 -16.00
CA TYR A 161 -5.20 -12.74 -17.28
C TYR A 161 -3.95 -13.62 -17.13
N PHE A 162 -3.01 -13.22 -16.30
CA PHE A 162 -1.74 -13.89 -16.08
C PHE A 162 -1.82 -14.99 -15.01
N GLU A 163 -0.70 -15.70 -14.82
CA GLU A 163 -0.54 -16.71 -13.79
C GLU A 163 -0.63 -16.10 -12.38
N LYS A 164 -1.58 -16.58 -11.58
CA LYS A 164 -1.90 -16.01 -10.26
C LYS A 164 -0.72 -16.10 -9.30
N ARG A 165 0.12 -17.15 -9.42
CA ARG A 165 1.35 -17.31 -8.65
C ARG A 165 2.34 -16.18 -8.89
N ASN A 166 2.55 -15.77 -10.14
CA ASN A 166 3.49 -14.68 -10.46
C ASN A 166 2.95 -13.35 -9.95
N ILE A 167 1.64 -13.12 -10.07
CA ILE A 167 1.01 -11.90 -9.56
C ILE A 167 1.03 -11.84 -8.02
N PHE A 168 0.92 -12.98 -7.33
CA PHE A 168 1.15 -13.04 -5.89
C PHE A 168 2.57 -12.58 -5.52
N THR A 169 3.59 -13.00 -6.27
CA THR A 169 4.95 -12.53 -6.04
C THR A 169 5.09 -11.02 -6.27
N LEU A 170 4.43 -10.50 -7.32
CA LEU A 170 4.43 -9.06 -7.60
C LEU A 170 3.68 -8.23 -6.54
N SER A 171 2.71 -8.80 -5.84
CA SER A 171 1.88 -8.07 -4.87
C SER A 171 2.63 -7.61 -3.63
N PHE A 172 3.71 -8.29 -3.25
CA PHE A 172 4.61 -7.83 -2.19
C PHE A 172 5.87 -7.17 -2.75
N LEU A 173 6.35 -7.56 -3.93
CA LEU A 173 7.60 -7.02 -4.50
C LEU A 173 7.44 -5.59 -5.04
N LEU A 174 6.36 -5.30 -5.79
CA LEU A 174 6.15 -3.96 -6.37
C LEU A 174 5.98 -2.85 -5.33
N PRO A 175 5.15 -2.96 -4.28
CA PRO A 175 5.02 -1.88 -3.31
C PRO A 175 6.32 -1.61 -2.55
N GLU A 176 7.15 -2.64 -2.31
CA GLU A 176 8.48 -2.46 -1.70
C GLU A 176 9.44 -1.70 -2.64
N LEU A 177 9.47 -2.07 -3.92
CA LEU A 177 10.28 -1.35 -4.92
C LEU A 177 9.80 0.09 -5.11
N VAL A 178 8.50 0.30 -5.23
CA VAL A 178 7.92 1.65 -5.36
C VAL A 178 8.25 2.47 -4.12
N GLY A 179 8.10 1.90 -2.92
CA GLY A 179 8.46 2.56 -1.66
C GLY A 179 9.93 3.01 -1.63
N LEU A 180 10.85 2.12 -2.01
CA LEU A 180 12.29 2.40 -2.05
C LEU A 180 12.66 3.49 -3.07
N LEU A 181 12.14 3.37 -4.30
CA LEU A 181 12.46 4.27 -5.40
C LEU A 181 11.88 5.67 -5.21
N SER A 182 10.82 5.81 -4.42
CA SER A 182 10.13 7.09 -4.21
C SER A 182 10.84 8.04 -3.23
N GLY A 183 12.06 7.72 -2.79
CA GLY A 183 12.87 8.59 -1.92
C GLY A 183 12.29 8.81 -0.52
N PRO A 184 12.09 7.75 0.29
CA PRO A 184 11.53 7.85 1.64
C PRO A 184 12.43 8.61 2.62
N TYR A 185 13.75 8.57 2.40
CA TYR A 185 14.76 9.16 3.29
C TYR A 185 15.68 10.18 2.59
N TYR A 186 15.58 10.30 1.26
CA TYR A 186 16.47 11.08 0.41
C TYR A 186 15.68 11.78 -0.70
N MET A 187 16.26 12.78 -1.35
CA MET A 187 15.67 13.40 -2.53
C MET A 187 15.98 12.61 -3.79
N VAL A 188 14.94 12.31 -4.57
CA VAL A 188 15.06 11.48 -5.76
C VAL A 188 15.99 12.14 -6.78
N GLU A 189 15.93 13.46 -6.90
CA GLU A 189 16.75 14.29 -7.77
C GLU A 189 18.23 14.28 -7.39
N GLU A 190 18.58 14.01 -6.14
CA GLU A 190 19.97 13.97 -5.67
C GLU A 190 20.63 12.60 -5.91
N VAL A 191 19.83 11.52 -5.95
CA VAL A 191 20.33 10.15 -6.00
C VAL A 191 20.25 9.55 -7.40
N PHE A 192 19.25 9.93 -8.19
CA PHE A 192 19.01 9.36 -9.51
C PHE A 192 19.40 10.33 -10.64
N PRO A 193 19.85 9.82 -11.80
CA PRO A 193 20.07 10.66 -12.98
C PRO A 193 18.75 11.29 -13.46
N ASP A 194 18.83 12.44 -14.14
CA ASP A 194 17.68 13.27 -14.53
C ASP A 194 16.53 12.49 -15.18
N TRP A 195 16.83 11.54 -16.06
CA TRP A 195 15.82 10.73 -16.74
C TRP A 195 15.07 9.81 -15.78
N ALA A 196 15.75 9.25 -14.78
CA ALA A 196 15.15 8.35 -13.79
C ALA A 196 14.36 9.16 -12.76
N ALA A 197 14.89 10.31 -12.33
CA ALA A 197 14.17 11.24 -11.47
C ALA A 197 12.87 11.73 -12.12
N ALA A 198 12.89 12.04 -13.42
CA ALA A 198 11.69 12.43 -14.16
C ALA A 198 10.60 11.35 -14.16
N VAL A 199 10.97 10.07 -14.28
CA VAL A 199 10.01 8.95 -14.19
C VAL A 199 9.46 8.83 -12.77
N LEU A 200 10.32 8.88 -11.75
CA LEU A 200 9.92 8.73 -10.36
C LEU A 200 9.05 9.90 -9.87
N ASN A 201 9.23 11.10 -10.42
CA ASN A 201 8.35 12.25 -10.21
C ASN A 201 6.98 12.14 -10.88
N THR A 202 6.68 11.03 -11.54
CA THR A 202 5.30 10.70 -11.94
C THR A 202 4.54 9.92 -10.86
N PHE A 203 5.25 9.42 -9.84
CA PHE A 203 4.65 8.56 -8.83
C PHE A 203 4.06 9.42 -7.70
N PRO A 204 2.80 9.18 -7.29
CA PRO A 204 2.19 9.89 -6.17
C PRO A 204 2.93 9.63 -4.86
N THR A 205 3.59 8.48 -4.74
CA THR A 205 4.42 8.11 -3.58
C THR A 205 5.63 9.02 -3.41
N THR A 206 6.24 9.49 -4.49
CA THR A 206 7.36 10.45 -4.45
C THR A 206 6.91 11.77 -3.83
N HIS A 207 5.77 12.30 -4.28
CA HIS A 207 5.20 13.53 -3.72
C HIS A 207 4.72 13.36 -2.28
N ALA A 208 4.19 12.17 -1.92
CA ALA A 208 3.80 11.87 -0.56
C ALA A 208 5.01 11.83 0.39
N PHE A 209 6.12 11.22 -0.02
CA PHE A 209 7.36 11.27 0.76
C PHE A 209 7.97 12.68 0.81
N ASN A 210 7.86 13.46 -0.25
CA ASN A 210 8.27 14.88 -0.23
C ASN A 210 7.46 15.70 0.77
N ALA A 211 6.14 15.44 0.88
CA ALA A 211 5.31 16.03 1.92
C ALA A 211 5.69 15.57 3.33
N VAL A 212 6.07 14.31 3.52
CA VAL A 212 6.61 13.85 4.83
C VAL A 212 7.93 14.56 5.16
N LYS A 213 8.84 14.70 4.19
CA LYS A 213 10.12 15.40 4.35
C LYS A 213 9.93 16.89 4.64
N SER A 214 8.89 17.53 4.10
CA SER A 214 8.63 18.96 4.36
C SER A 214 8.23 19.26 5.80
N ILE A 215 7.63 18.30 6.53
CA ILE A 215 7.33 18.43 7.97
C ILE A 215 8.61 18.71 8.76
N PHE A 216 9.73 18.18 8.27
CA PHE A 216 11.06 18.35 8.85
C PHE A 216 11.88 19.39 8.09
N GLY A 217 11.31 20.22 7.22
CA GLY A 217 12.07 21.24 6.47
C GLY A 217 13.11 20.70 5.49
N LEU A 218 13.10 19.40 5.18
CA LEU A 218 14.03 18.78 4.25
C LEU A 218 13.53 18.75 2.81
N GLY A 219 12.25 19.06 2.57
CA GLY A 219 11.62 19.01 1.23
C GLY A 219 10.47 19.99 1.04
N HIS A 220 9.86 19.94 -0.13
CA HIS A 220 8.71 20.77 -0.50
C HIS A 220 7.47 19.91 -0.76
N ALA A 221 6.35 20.26 -0.13
CA ALA A 221 5.06 19.63 -0.38
C ALA A 221 4.33 20.34 -1.51
N ASP A 222 4.27 19.69 -2.68
CA ASP A 222 3.37 20.11 -3.77
C ASP A 222 2.09 19.27 -3.72
N TYR A 223 1.07 19.79 -3.04
CA TYR A 223 -0.21 19.12 -2.88
C TYR A 223 -1.00 18.98 -4.18
N LEU A 224 -0.81 19.92 -5.12
CA LEU A 224 -1.50 19.88 -6.41
C LEU A 224 -0.94 18.73 -7.25
N LEU A 225 0.37 18.62 -7.32
CA LEU A 225 1.03 17.58 -8.08
C LEU A 225 0.84 16.20 -7.44
N LEU A 226 0.80 16.13 -6.10
CA LEU A 226 0.39 14.94 -5.34
C LEU A 226 -1.03 14.47 -5.73
N ALA A 227 -2.00 15.39 -5.77
CA ALA A 227 -3.38 15.07 -6.12
C ALA A 227 -3.50 14.63 -7.59
N LEU A 228 -2.85 15.33 -8.51
CA LEU A 228 -2.86 15.01 -9.94
C LEU A 228 -2.25 13.63 -10.22
N THR A 229 -1.06 13.36 -9.69
CA THR A 229 -0.40 12.05 -9.87
C THR A 229 -1.21 10.91 -9.26
N SER A 230 -1.86 11.13 -8.10
CA SER A 230 -2.76 10.16 -7.47
C SER A 230 -3.97 9.85 -8.35
N LEU A 231 -4.61 10.88 -8.93
CA LEU A 231 -5.74 10.72 -9.84
C LEU A 231 -5.33 9.97 -11.13
N VAL A 232 -4.16 10.29 -11.69
CA VAL A 232 -3.62 9.60 -12.86
C VAL A 232 -3.38 8.14 -12.56
N TRP A 233 -2.78 7.79 -11.41
CA TRP A 233 -2.58 6.41 -11.00
C TRP A 233 -3.89 5.64 -10.84
N VAL A 234 -4.92 6.25 -10.24
CA VAL A 234 -6.26 5.64 -10.15
C VAL A 234 -6.85 5.41 -11.55
N ALA A 235 -6.74 6.38 -12.46
CA ALA A 235 -7.23 6.25 -13.82
C ALA A 235 -6.52 5.11 -14.58
N ILE A 236 -5.20 5.01 -14.46
CA ILE A 236 -4.41 3.92 -15.04
C ILE A 236 -4.86 2.58 -14.42
N ALA A 237 -5.10 2.54 -13.10
CA ALA A 237 -5.52 1.32 -12.42
C ALA A 237 -6.85 0.81 -12.94
N LEU A 238 -7.83 1.70 -13.12
CA LEU A 238 -9.12 1.38 -13.70
C LEU A 238 -8.97 0.90 -15.15
N ALA A 239 -8.13 1.55 -15.96
CA ALA A 239 -7.92 1.18 -17.36
C ALA A 239 -7.26 -0.20 -17.50
N VAL A 240 -6.17 -0.45 -16.76
CA VAL A 240 -5.44 -1.72 -16.73
C VAL A 240 -6.35 -2.84 -16.23
N ASN A 241 -7.09 -2.61 -15.15
CA ASN A 241 -7.99 -3.61 -14.61
C ASN A 241 -9.09 -4.00 -15.61
N ARG A 242 -9.75 -3.01 -16.22
CA ARG A 242 -10.78 -3.25 -17.25
C ARG A 242 -10.21 -4.01 -18.45
N LEU A 243 -9.03 -3.64 -18.93
CA LEU A 243 -8.36 -4.28 -20.06
C LEU A 243 -8.12 -5.77 -19.78
N PHE A 244 -7.41 -6.08 -18.70
CA PHE A 244 -7.04 -7.46 -18.40
C PHE A 244 -8.21 -8.32 -17.91
N TYR A 245 -9.20 -7.72 -17.26
CA TYR A 245 -10.45 -8.41 -16.95
C TYR A 245 -11.18 -8.85 -18.23
N ASN A 246 -11.33 -7.95 -19.21
CA ASN A 246 -11.97 -8.28 -20.48
C ASN A 246 -11.18 -9.33 -21.28
N LEU A 247 -9.85 -9.20 -21.33
CA LEU A 247 -8.99 -10.21 -21.96
C LEU A 247 -9.13 -11.58 -21.27
N GLY A 248 -9.21 -11.59 -19.94
CA GLY A 248 -9.41 -12.81 -19.16
C GLY A 248 -10.75 -13.49 -19.44
N ARG A 249 -11.82 -12.70 -19.63
CA ARG A 249 -13.14 -13.19 -20.06
C ARG A 249 -13.11 -13.79 -21.45
N MET A 250 -12.49 -13.10 -22.43
CA MET A 250 -12.46 -13.55 -23.82
C MET A 250 -11.65 -14.83 -24.01
N LYS A 251 -10.53 -14.99 -23.29
CA LYS A 251 -9.64 -16.14 -23.41
C LYS A 251 -9.93 -17.27 -22.42
N GLY A 252 -10.96 -17.13 -21.57
CA GLY A 252 -11.34 -18.13 -20.58
C GLY A 252 -10.27 -18.43 -19.52
N THR A 253 -9.34 -17.49 -19.27
CA THR A 253 -8.26 -17.67 -18.29
C THR A 253 -8.70 -17.43 -16.84
N LEU A 254 -9.92 -16.93 -16.64
CA LEU A 254 -10.50 -16.70 -15.32
C LEU A 254 -10.74 -18.02 -14.56
N THR A 255 -11.21 -19.07 -15.23
CA THR A 255 -11.60 -20.34 -14.61
C THR A 255 -10.52 -21.41 -14.67
N LYS A 256 -9.37 -21.14 -15.30
CA LYS A 256 -8.25 -22.08 -15.33
C LYS A 256 -7.62 -22.19 -13.94
N VAL A 257 -8.07 -23.18 -13.19
CA VAL A 257 -7.42 -23.70 -11.98
C VAL A 257 -6.30 -24.60 -12.49
N GLY A 258 -5.16 -23.99 -12.80
CA GLY A 258 -3.92 -24.71 -13.14
C GLY A 258 -3.26 -25.25 -11.89
#